data_AF-A0A1Z8ZUR6-F1
#
_entry.id   AF-A0A1Z8ZUR6-F1
#
_cell.length_a   1.000
_cell.length_b   1.000
_cell.length_c   1.000
_cell.angle_alpha   90.00
_cell.angle_beta   90.00
_cell.angle_gamma   90.00
#
_symmetry.space_group_name_H-M   'P 1'
#
loop_
_entity.id
_entity.type
_entity.pdbx_description
1 polymer ?
#
loop_
_entity_poly.entity_id
_entity_poly.type
_entity_poly.pdbx_seq_one_letter_code
_entity_poly.pdbx_strand_id
1 'polypeptide(L)' 'MENPKRSFTPIKIPEGNHFMMGDNRDNSKDSRFYGIVEREQIVGEAKRALVSFDLNNWLKPWRSRFGEALQ' A
#
# COMPACT_ATOMS: atom_id res chain seq x y z
N MET A 1 -22.82 -12.13 7.08
CA MET A 1 -22.93 -10.69 6.74
C MET A 1 -21.75 -10.36 5.85
N GLU A 2 -21.96 -10.07 4.57
CA GLU A 2 -20.87 -9.65 3.67
C GLU A 2 -20.32 -8.31 4.15
N ASN A 3 -19.02 -8.25 4.41
CA ASN A 3 -18.34 -6.97 4.61
C ASN A 3 -18.01 -6.42 3.22
N PRO A 4 -18.63 -5.32 2.76
CA PRO A 4 -18.40 -4.78 1.42
C PRO A 4 -16.94 -4.30 1.21
N LYS A 5 -16.14 -4.15 2.28
CA LYS A 5 -14.69 -3.91 2.16
C LYS A 5 -13.88 -5.16 1.82
N ARG A 6 -14.43 -6.35 2.08
CA ARG A 6 -13.74 -7.65 1.90
C ARG A 6 -14.27 -8.47 0.73
N SER A 7 -15.45 -8.13 0.20
CA SER A 7 -16.00 -8.71 -1.02
C SER A 7 -15.93 -7.66 -2.14
N PHE A 8 -15.24 -7.98 -3.23
CA PHE A 8 -15.08 -7.11 -4.40
C PHE A 8 -15.32 -7.92 -5.66
N THR A 9 -16.08 -7.35 -6.60
CA THR A 9 -16.40 -8.03 -7.87
C THR A 9 -15.12 -8.24 -8.69
N PRO A 10 -14.88 -9.43 -9.24
CA PRO A 10 -13.76 -9.64 -10.13
C PRO A 10 -13.78 -8.66 -11.31
N ILE A 11 -12.65 -8.01 -11.57
CA ILE A 11 -12.47 -7.12 -12.72
C ILE A 11 -11.32 -7.62 -13.59
N LYS A 12 -11.43 -7.39 -14.90
CA LYS A 12 -10.33 -7.61 -15.83
C LYS A 12 -9.50 -6.32 -15.93
N ILE A 13 -8.21 -6.43 -15.66
CA ILE A 13 -7.28 -5.29 -15.77
C ILE A 13 -6.87 -5.12 -17.24
N PRO A 14 -7.04 -3.93 -17.84
CA PRO A 14 -6.53 -3.64 -19.17
C PRO A 14 -5.01 -3.81 -19.25
N GLU A 15 -4.48 -3.97 -20.46
CA GLU A 15 -3.03 -4.00 -20.66
C GLU A 15 -2.40 -2.66 -20.22
N GLY A 16 -1.17 -2.71 -19.69
CA GLY A 16 -0.46 -1.52 -19.19
C GLY A 16 -1.04 -0.92 -17.90
N ASN A 17 -2.07 -1.52 -17.31
CA ASN A 17 -2.73 -1.00 -16.13
C ASN A 17 -2.51 -1.88 -14.91
N HIS A 18 -2.74 -1.32 -13.72
CA HIS A 18 -2.46 -1.96 -12.44
C HIS A 18 -3.63 -1.84 -11.47
N PHE A 19 -3.87 -2.90 -10.71
CA PHE A 19 -4.73 -2.86 -9.54
C PHE A 19 -3.87 -2.75 -8.28
N MET A 20 -4.04 -1.66 -7.54
CA MET A 20 -3.27 -1.40 -6.32
C MET A 20 -4.11 -1.72 -5.09
N MET A 21 -3.49 -2.37 -4.10
CA MET A 21 -4.16 -2.71 -2.84
C MET A 21 -3.19 -2.50 -1.67
N GLY A 22 -3.66 -1.81 -0.63
CA GLY A 22 -2.85 -1.59 0.57
C GLY A 22 -2.84 -2.81 1.50
N ASP A 23 -1.77 -2.98 2.26
CA ASP A 23 -1.66 -4.09 3.22
C ASP A 23 -2.67 -3.98 4.38
N ASN A 24 -2.93 -2.76 4.85
CA ASN A 24 -3.97 -2.50 5.84
C ASN A 24 -5.36 -2.44 5.18
N ARG A 25 -5.89 -3.62 4.83
CA ARG A 25 -7.09 -3.79 3.99
C ARG A 25 -8.33 -3.07 4.48
N ASP A 26 -8.53 -2.99 5.79
CA ASP A 26 -9.71 -2.37 6.41
C ASP A 26 -9.58 -0.83 6.48
N ASN A 27 -8.35 -0.31 6.35
CA ASN A 27 -8.01 1.12 6.42
C ASN A 27 -7.23 1.62 5.19
N SER A 28 -7.47 1.04 4.03
CA SER A 28 -6.90 1.50 2.75
C SER A 28 -8.00 1.93 1.80
N LYS A 29 -7.84 3.13 1.23
CA LYS A 29 -8.64 3.60 0.09
C LYS A 29 -7.82 3.37 -1.18
N ASP A 30 -7.92 2.16 -1.71
CA ASP A 30 -7.12 1.69 -2.85
C ASP A 30 -8.00 1.46 -4.09
N SER A 31 -7.55 0.64 -5.04
CA SER A 31 -8.27 0.41 -6.31
C SER A 31 -9.69 -0.15 -6.13
N ARG A 32 -10.02 -0.73 -4.97
CA ARG A 32 -11.41 -1.11 -4.63
C ARG A 32 -12.37 0.09 -4.55
N PHE A 33 -11.84 1.28 -4.29
CA PHE A 33 -12.60 2.53 -4.17
C PHE A 33 -12.42 3.45 -5.38
N TYR A 34 -11.19 3.58 -5.88
CA TYR A 34 -10.84 4.56 -6.92
C TYR A 34 -10.72 3.98 -8.33
N GLY A 35 -10.64 2.65 -8.45
CA GLY A 35 -10.43 1.98 -9.73
C GLY A 35 -8.96 1.75 -10.07
N ILE A 36 -8.72 1.52 -11.36
CA ILE A 36 -7.46 1.03 -11.92
C ILE A 36 -6.45 2.19 -12.06
N VAL A 37 -5.15 1.88 -11.94
CA VAL A 37 -4.04 2.83 -12.06
C VAL A 37 -3.30 2.61 -13.40
N GLU A 38 -3.12 3.69 -14.15
CA GLU A 38 -2.35 3.68 -15.41
C GLU A 38 -0.85 3.61 -15.12
N ARG A 39 -0.07 2.96 -16.00
CA ARG A 39 1.38 2.79 -15.79
C ARG A 39 2.11 4.12 -15.62
N GLU A 40 1.68 5.16 -16.31
CA GLU A 40 2.27 6.50 -16.34
C GLU A 40 2.16 7.21 -14.99
N GLN A 41 1.21 6.80 -14.15
CA GLN A 41 1.03 7.34 -12.79
C GLN A 41 2.00 6.70 -11.78
N ILE A 42 2.68 5.61 -12.13
CA ILE A 42 3.62 4.90 -11.26
C ILE A 42 5.02 5.49 -11.39
N VAL A 43 5.45 6.19 -10.34
CA VAL A 43 6.77 6.83 -10.26
C VAL A 43 7.90 5.80 -10.04
N GLY A 44 7.68 4.80 -9.18
CA GLY A 44 8.72 3.80 -8.87
C GLY A 44 8.30 2.83 -7.77
N GLU A 45 9.21 1.93 -7.44
CA GLU A 45 9.01 0.88 -6.42
C GLU A 45 9.72 1.26 -5.10
N ALA A 46 9.00 1.17 -3.98
CA ALA A 46 9.57 1.43 -2.66
C ALA A 46 10.48 0.27 -2.23
N LYS A 47 11.81 0.46 -2.29
CA LYS A 47 12.77 -0.61 -1.97
C LYS A 47 13.12 -0.72 -0.49
N ARG A 48 13.31 0.40 0.21
CA ARG A 48 13.85 0.43 1.58
C ARG A 48 13.26 1.58 2.38
N ALA A 49 13.05 1.36 3.68
CA ALA A 49 12.83 2.44 4.64
C ALA A 49 14.19 2.94 5.14
N LEU A 50 14.52 4.21 4.90
CA LEU A 50 15.80 4.79 5.32
C LEU A 50 15.80 5.20 6.79
N VAL A 51 14.66 5.70 7.27
CA VAL A 51 14.48 6.22 8.63
C VAL A 51 13.05 5.95 9.11
N SER A 52 12.89 5.75 10.42
CA SER A 52 11.58 5.56 11.07
C SER A 52 11.63 6.11 12.51
N PHE A 53 10.65 6.95 12.85
CA PHE A 53 10.57 7.65 14.14
C PHE A 53 9.19 7.48 14.77
N ASP A 54 9.16 7.25 16.08
CA ASP A 54 7.93 7.30 16.87
C ASP A 54 7.72 8.71 17.44
N LEU A 55 6.81 9.47 16.81
CA LEU A 55 6.51 10.85 17.19
C LEU A 55 5.78 10.95 18.53
N ASN A 56 5.14 9.87 19.00
CA ASN A 56 4.39 9.85 20.26
C ASN A 56 5.27 9.45 21.45
N ASN A 57 6.54 9.09 21.22
CA ASN A 57 7.43 8.56 22.24
C ASN A 57 8.86 9.12 22.10
N TRP A 58 9.04 10.41 22.39
CA TRP A 58 10.33 11.14 22.37
C TRP A 58 11.19 10.83 21.13
N LEU A 59 10.59 10.65 19.95
CA LEU A 59 11.31 10.32 18.72
C LEU A 59 12.18 9.06 18.84
N LYS A 60 11.81 8.09 19.71
CA LYS A 60 12.59 6.86 19.91
C LYS A 60 12.81 6.18 18.55
N PRO A 61 14.06 6.07 18.08
CA PRO A 61 14.32 5.45 16.79
C PRO A 61 14.07 3.94 16.91
N TRP A 62 13.22 3.41 16.03
CA TRP A 62 12.92 1.99 15.97
C TRP A 62 14.11 1.25 15.34
N ARG A 63 15.11 0.93 16.15
CA ARG A 63 16.40 0.40 15.66
C ARG A 63 16.30 -0.92 14.88
N SER A 64 15.24 -1.71 15.07
CA SER A 64 15.06 -2.99 14.37
C SER A 64 14.50 -2.90 12.95
N ARG A 65 14.28 -1.69 12.41
CA ARG A 65 13.80 -1.49 11.02
C ARG A 65 14.85 -0.88 10.09
N PHE A 66 16.04 -0.51 10.59
CA PHE A 66 17.10 0.02 9.75
C PHE A 66 17.67 -1.10 8.86
N GLY A 67 17.53 -0.94 7.54
CA GLY A 67 18.12 -1.85 6.55
C GLY A 67 17.26 -3.06 6.15
N GLU A 68 16.07 -3.22 6.73
CA GLU A 68 15.17 -4.28 6.29
C GLU A 68 14.61 -3.99 4.89
N ALA A 69 14.66 -5.02 4.05
CA ALA A 69 14.02 -4.98 2.74
C ALA A 69 12.51 -4.91 2.92
N LEU A 70 11.87 -3.98 2.20
CA LEU A 70 10.44 -4.05 1.99
C LEU A 70 10.22 -5.22 1.02
N GLN A 71 9.44 -6.22 1.44
CA GLN A 71 8.92 -7.26 0.55
C GLN A 71 7.76 -6.70 -0.28
#